data_AF-A0AAD7H0R6-F1
#
_entry.id   AF-A0AAD7H0R6-F1
#
_cell.length_a   1.000
_cell.length_b   1.000
_cell.length_c   1.000
_cell.angle_alpha   90.00
_cell.angle_beta   90.00
_cell.angle_gamma   90.00
#
_symmetry.space_group_name_H-M   'P 1'
#
loop_
_entity.id
_entity.type
_entity.pdbx_description
1 polymer ?
#
loop_
_entity_poly.entity_id
_entity_poly.type
_entity_poly.pdbx_seq_one_letter_code
_entity_poly.pdbx_strand_id
1 'polypeptide(L)'
;HQQVQMSAAHINDLMENWASHPNAANPPFANHADLYATIDATEIGHVPWESFNVSYNGEWNPGDETPWKNKELTVYFRDPREILQIQLANPNFEFEMDLAPKRVF
;
A
#
# COMPACT_ATOMS: atom_id res chain seq x y z
N HIS A 1 12.46 7.55 8.63
CA HIS A 1 11.27 7.54 7.77
C HIS A 1 10.10 7.00 8.58
N GLN A 2 9.15 7.86 8.97
CA GLN A 2 7.95 7.46 9.70
C GLN A 2 6.84 7.30 8.66
N GLN A 3 6.24 6.11 8.55
CA GLN A 3 5.08 5.92 7.69
C GLN A 3 3.86 6.48 8.41
N VAL A 4 3.22 7.48 7.80
CA VAL A 4 2.04 8.15 8.35
C VAL A 4 0.86 7.80 7.47
N GLN A 5 -0.20 7.26 8.07
CA GLN A 5 -1.50 7.15 7.42
C GLN A 5 -2.27 8.45 7.67
N MET A 6 -2.54 9.21 6.60
CA MET A 6 -3.20 10.52 6.67
C MET A 6 -4.65 10.41 6.22
N SER A 7 -5.55 11.11 6.90
CA SER A 7 -6.94 11.25 6.45
C SER A 7 -6.99 12.16 5.22
N ALA A 8 -8.07 12.07 4.43
CA ALA A 8 -8.31 12.96 3.29
C ALA A 8 -8.23 14.46 3.67
N ALA A 9 -8.73 14.82 4.86
CA ALA A 9 -8.65 16.19 5.38
C ALA A 9 -7.20 16.63 5.60
N HIS A 10 -6.38 15.80 6.25
CA HIS A 10 -4.97 16.13 6.46
C HIS A 10 -4.17 16.20 5.15
N ILE A 11 -4.55 15.43 4.13
CA ILE A 11 -3.92 15.53 2.80
C ILE A 11 -4.25 16.88 2.16
N ASN A 12 -5.49 17.38 2.28
CA ASN A 12 -5.84 18.71 1.80
C ASN A 12 -5.06 19.80 2.55
N ASP A 13 -5.03 19.74 3.88
CA ASP A 13 -4.28 20.70 4.71
C ASP A 13 -2.80 20.71 4.34
N LEU A 14 -2.23 19.55 4.01
CA LEU A 14 -0.85 19.44 3.54
C LEU A 14 -0.65 20.17 2.20
N MET A 15 -1.54 19.97 1.22
CA MET A 15 -1.44 20.63 -0.08
C MET A 15 -1.61 22.15 0.04
N GLU A 16 -2.50 22.63 0.91
CA GLU A 16 -2.69 24.06 1.19
C GLU A 16 -1.47 24.68 1.89
N ASN A 17 -0.91 24.00 2.88
CA ASN A 17 0.32 24.44 3.54
C ASN A 17 1.52 24.46 2.59
N TRP A 18 1.57 23.53 1.65
CA TRP A 18 2.58 23.50 0.59
C TRP A 18 2.40 24.69 -0.36
N ALA A 19 1.18 24.94 -0.84
CA ALA A 19 0.87 26.04 -1.76
C ALA A 19 1.13 27.42 -1.14
N SER A 20 1.01 27.55 0.18
CA SER A 20 1.28 28.80 0.89
C SER A 20 2.76 29.04 1.20
N HIS A 21 3.65 28.06 0.97
CA HIS A 21 5.08 28.23 1.21
C HIS A 21 5.74 29.09 0.12
N PRO A 22 6.36 30.24 0.47
CA PRO A 22 6.84 31.22 -0.53
C PRO A 22 7.96 30.72 -1.46
N ASN A 23 8.64 29.63 -1.09
CA ASN A 23 9.73 29.02 -1.86
C ASN A 23 9.44 27.58 -2.27
N ALA A 24 8.22 27.08 -2.02
CA ALA A 24 7.85 25.74 -2.44
C ALA A 24 7.47 25.75 -3.92
N ALA A 25 7.83 24.68 -4.64
CA ALA A 25 7.21 24.41 -5.93
C ALA A 25 5.69 24.22 -5.75
N ASN A 26 4.93 24.30 -6.84
CA ASN A 26 3.50 23.98 -6.80
C ASN A 26 3.28 22.61 -6.11
N PRO A 27 2.20 22.48 -5.32
CA PRO A 27 1.89 21.20 -4.71
C PRO A 27 1.74 20.13 -5.80
N PRO A 28 2.24 18.91 -5.57
CA PRO A 28 2.21 17.85 -6.58
C PRO A 28 0.79 17.38 -6.92
N PHE A 29 -0.19 17.66 -6.05
CA PHE A 29 -1.59 17.33 -6.23
C PHE A 29 -2.46 18.50 -5.78
N ALA A 30 -3.62 18.69 -6.41
CA ALA A 30 -4.55 19.75 -6.04
C ALA A 30 -5.25 19.49 -4.70
N ASN A 31 -5.56 18.23 -4.38
CA ASN A 31 -6.22 17.78 -3.15
C ASN A 31 -6.09 16.24 -3.03
N HIS A 32 -6.69 15.66 -1.98
CA HIS A 32 -6.72 14.21 -1.79
C HIS A 32 -7.36 13.44 -2.95
N ALA A 33 -8.37 14.00 -3.63
CA ALA A 33 -9.03 13.32 -4.74
C ALA A 33 -8.13 13.27 -5.98
N ASP A 34 -7.38 14.33 -6.27
CA ASP A 34 -6.38 14.36 -7.34
C ASP A 34 -5.22 13.38 -7.07
N LEU A 35 -4.78 13.31 -5.81
CA LEU A 35 -3.82 12.28 -5.37
C LEU A 35 -4.35 10.87 -5.61
N TYR A 36 -5.56 10.55 -5.13
CA TYR A 36 -6.15 9.22 -5.28
C TYR A 36 -6.40 8.89 -6.75
N ALA A 37 -6.94 9.83 -7.53
CA ALA A 37 -7.15 9.66 -8.95
C ALA A 37 -5.83 9.40 -9.70
N THR A 38 -4.73 10.06 -9.32
CA THR A 38 -3.41 9.82 -9.91
C THR A 38 -2.88 8.42 -9.57
N ILE A 39 -3.09 7.97 -8.34
CA ILE A 39 -2.74 6.59 -7.92
C ILE A 39 -3.57 5.58 -8.73
N ASP A 40 -4.87 5.81 -8.84
CA ASP A 40 -5.80 4.93 -9.56
C ASP A 40 -5.58 4.96 -11.09
N ALA A 41 -5.12 6.09 -11.65
CA ALA A 41 -4.80 6.27 -13.07
C ALA A 41 -3.43 5.72 -13.46
N THR A 42 -2.61 5.29 -12.50
CA THR A 42 -1.30 4.69 -12.81
C THR A 42 -1.52 3.37 -13.54
N GLU A 43 -1.25 3.33 -14.85
CA GLU A 43 -1.44 2.17 -15.73
C GLU A 43 -0.56 0.96 -15.38
N ILE A 44 0.48 1.16 -14.54
CA ILE A 44 1.34 0.08 -14.07
C ILE A 44 0.61 -0.74 -13.01
N GLY A 45 -0.18 -1.71 -13.46
CA GLY A 45 -0.80 -2.73 -12.62
C GLY A 45 -2.32 -2.67 -12.62
N HIS A 46 -2.94 -3.13 -13.71
CA HIS A 46 -4.39 -3.27 -13.92
C HIS A 46 -5.17 -4.10 -12.87
N VAL A 47 -4.50 -4.76 -11.93
CA VAL A 47 -5.13 -5.56 -10.87
C VAL A 47 -5.74 -4.59 -9.86
N PRO A 48 -7.00 -4.66 -9.42
CA PRO A 48 -7.53 -3.77 -8.37
C PRO A 48 -6.95 -4.09 -6.98
N TRP A 49 -6.97 -3.13 -6.05
CA TRP A 49 -6.66 -3.40 -4.64
C TRP A 49 -7.85 -4.09 -3.99
N GLU A 50 -7.56 -5.14 -3.21
CA GLU A 50 -8.51 -5.87 -2.40
C GLU A 50 -8.11 -5.79 -0.93
N SER A 51 -9.06 -6.05 -0.03
CA SER A 51 -8.78 -6.08 1.39
C SER A 51 -9.62 -7.08 2.14
N PHE A 52 -9.05 -7.66 3.20
CA PHE A 52 -9.80 -8.43 4.20
C PHE A 52 -9.32 -8.08 5.60
N ASN A 53 -10.18 -8.32 6.59
CA ASN A 53 -9.83 -8.12 7.98
C ASN A 53 -9.29 -9.41 8.59
N VAL A 54 -8.27 -9.28 9.42
CA VAL A 54 -7.69 -10.36 10.21
C VAL A 54 -7.64 -9.93 11.67
N SER A 55 -7.99 -10.86 12.55
CA SER A 55 -7.78 -10.74 13.99
C SER A 55 -6.98 -11.95 14.46
N TYR A 56 -6.25 -11.77 15.56
CA TYR A 56 -5.53 -12.88 16.17
C TYR A 56 -6.53 -13.89 16.74
N ASN A 57 -6.38 -15.17 16.36
CA ASN A 57 -7.23 -16.27 16.82
C ASN A 57 -6.44 -17.39 17.53
N GLY A 58 -5.19 -17.12 17.91
CA GLY A 58 -4.34 -18.07 18.63
C GLY A 58 -4.52 -18.05 20.14
N GLU A 59 -3.72 -18.85 20.84
CA GLU A 59 -3.78 -18.96 22.31
C GLU A 59 -3.48 -17.61 22.99
N TRP A 60 -4.39 -17.24 23.89
CA TRP A 60 -4.25 -16.05 24.71
C TRP A 60 -3.59 -16.42 26.04
N ASN A 61 -2.34 -15.98 26.23
CA ASN A 61 -1.65 -16.14 27.51
C ASN A 61 -2.03 -14.99 28.45
N PRO A 62 -2.47 -15.27 29.69
CA PRO A 62 -2.71 -14.23 30.69
C PRO A 62 -1.43 -13.42 30.92
N GLY A 63 -1.47 -12.12 30.61
CA GLY A 63 -0.31 -11.21 30.67
C GLY A 63 0.31 -10.87 29.31
N ASP A 64 -0.21 -11.40 28.20
CA ASP A 64 0.19 -10.98 26.86
C ASP A 64 -0.47 -9.64 26.49
N GLU A 65 0.26 -8.54 26.69
CA GLU A 65 -0.19 -7.19 26.39
C GLU A 65 0.11 -6.76 24.94
N THR A 66 0.45 -7.71 24.06
CA THR A 66 0.90 -7.37 22.71
C THR A 66 -0.19 -6.63 21.93
N PRO A 67 -0.01 -5.33 21.58
CA PRO A 67 -1.12 -4.49 21.11
C PRO A 67 -1.76 -4.93 19.80
N TRP A 68 -1.06 -5.69 18.95
CA TRP A 68 -1.60 -6.19 17.68
C TRP A 68 -2.54 -7.38 17.85
N LYS A 69 -2.41 -8.17 18.94
CA LYS A 69 -3.28 -9.34 19.19
C LYS A 69 -4.71 -8.96 19.54
N ASN A 70 -4.90 -7.76 20.09
CA ASN A 70 -6.21 -7.22 20.50
C ASN A 70 -6.86 -6.34 19.42
N LYS A 71 -6.31 -6.31 18.21
CA LYS A 71 -6.78 -5.42 17.14
C LYS A 71 -7.22 -6.23 15.94
N GLU A 72 -8.27 -5.75 15.31
CA GLU A 72 -8.60 -6.11 13.95
C GLU A 72 -7.68 -5.30 13.01
N LEU A 73 -7.01 -6.00 12.10
CA LEU A 73 -6.10 -5.41 11.12
C LEU A 73 -6.70 -5.62 9.73
N THR A 74 -6.74 -4.56 8.93
CA THR A 74 -7.12 -4.66 7.51
C THR A 74 -5.87 -4.93 6.69
N VAL A 75 -5.83 -6.07 6.00
CA VAL A 75 -4.77 -6.44 5.06
C VAL A 75 -5.19 -5.98 3.67
N TYR A 76 -4.37 -5.15 3.03
CA TYR A 76 -4.55 -4.73 1.64
C TYR A 76 -3.61 -5.52 0.72
N PHE A 77 -4.12 -6.05 -0.37
CA PHE A 77 -3.35 -6.85 -1.33
C PHE A 77 -3.89 -6.67 -2.75
N ARG A 78 -3.12 -7.11 -3.75
CA ARG A 78 -3.54 -7.28 -5.15
C ARG A 78 -3.60 -8.79 -5.42
N ASP A 79 -4.50 -9.29 -6.27
CA ASP A 79 -4.54 -10.74 -6.62
C ASP A 79 -3.14 -11.19 -7.06
N PRO A 80 -2.45 -12.03 -6.25
CA PRO A 80 -1.09 -12.45 -6.55
C PRO A 80 -0.99 -13.19 -7.90
N ARG A 81 -2.05 -13.90 -8.30
CA ARG A 81 -2.11 -14.61 -9.58
C ARG A 81 -2.14 -13.63 -10.75
N GLU A 82 -2.94 -12.57 -10.67
CA GLU A 82 -3.00 -11.56 -11.74
C GLU A 82 -1.71 -10.76 -11.83
N ILE A 83 -1.11 -10.42 -10.69
CA ILE A 83 0.21 -9.76 -10.64
C ILE A 83 1.28 -10.64 -11.31
N LEU A 84 1.32 -11.93 -10.98
CA LEU A 84 2.27 -12.87 -11.59
C LEU A 84 2.05 -13.01 -13.10
N GLN A 85 0.79 -13.04 -13.57
CA GLN A 85 0.50 -13.08 -15.01
C GLN A 85 1.01 -11.84 -15.74
N ILE A 86 0.82 -10.65 -15.16
CA ILE A 86 1.33 -9.39 -15.72
C ILE A 86 2.86 -9.38 -15.74
N GLN A 87 3.49 -9.81 -14.65
CA GLN A 87 4.96 -9.91 -14.56
C GLN A 87 5.53 -10.88 -15.59
N LEU A 88 4.92 -12.07 -15.75
CA LEU A 88 5.34 -13.06 -16.75
C LEU A 88 5.12 -12.58 -18.19
N ALA A 89 4.10 -11.75 -18.44
CA ALA A 89 3.81 -11.18 -19.76
C ALA A 89 4.73 -10.00 -20.12
N ASN A 90 5.45 -9.43 -19.14
CA ASN A 90 6.29 -8.26 -19.33
C ASN A 90 7.78 -8.67 -19.44
N PRO A 91 8.41 -8.53 -20.62
CA PRO A 91 9.81 -8.92 -20.84
C PRO A 91 10.82 -8.20 -19.92
N ASN A 92 10.45 -7.05 -19.35
CA ASN A 92 11.32 -6.35 -18.41
C ASN A 92 11.54 -7.11 -17.10
N PHE A 93 10.67 -8.07 -16.77
CA PHE A 93 10.78 -8.89 -15.55
C PHE A 93 11.49 -10.24 -15.78
N GLU A 94 11.98 -10.52 -17.00
CA GLU A 94 12.58 -11.80 -17.38
C GLU A 94 13.74 -12.25 -16.46
N PHE A 95 14.47 -11.29 -15.86
CA PHE A 95 15.60 -11.56 -14.96
C PHE A 95 15.33 -11.21 -13.49
N GLU A 96 14.11 -10.77 -13.16
CA GLU A 96 13.75 -10.39 -11.79
C GLU A 96 13.14 -11.54 -10.98
N MET A 97 12.75 -12.64 -11.64
CA MET A 97 12.12 -13.79 -11.01
C MET A 97 13.08 -14.98 -10.91
N ASP A 98 13.34 -15.46 -9.68
CA ASP A 98 13.98 -16.75 -9.46
C ASP A 98 12.95 -17.87 -9.62
N LEU A 99 13.00 -18.56 -10.76
CA LEU A 99 12.13 -19.68 -11.09
C LEU A 99 12.69 -21.03 -10.62
N ALA A 100 13.82 -21.04 -9.91
CA ALA A 100 14.38 -22.28 -9.39
C ALA A 100 13.45 -22.89 -8.32
N PRO A 101 13.26 -24.23 -8.31
CA PRO A 101 12.51 -24.89 -7.24
C PRO A 101 13.14 -24.61 -5.87
N LYS A 102 12.38 -24.00 -4.96
CA LYS A 102 12.84 -23.76 -3.59
C LYS A 102 13.03 -25.09 -2.87
N ARG A 103 14.27 -25.43 -2.52
CA ARG A 103 14.59 -26.54 -1.62
C ARG A 103 14.54 -26.04 -0.18
N VAL A 104 13.64 -26.62 0.62
CA VAL A 104 13.54 -26.35 2.05
C VAL A 104 14.02 -27.62 2.76
N PHE A 105 15.03 -27.49 3.62
CA PHE A 105 15.55 -28.56 4.47
C PHE A 105 14.86 -28.54 5.84
#